data_AF-A0A967GQP2-F1
#
_entry.id   AF-A0A967GQP2-F1
#
_cell.length_a   1.000
_cell.length_b   1.000
_cell.length_c   1.000
_cell.angle_alpha   90.00
_cell.angle_beta   90.00
_cell.angle_gamma   90.00
#
_symmetry.space_group_name_H-M   'P 1'
#
loop_
_entity.id
_entity.type
_entity.pdbx_description
1 polymer ?
#
loop_
_entity_poly.entity_id
_entity_poly.type
_entity_poly.pdbx_seq_one_letter_code
_entity_poly.pdbx_strand_id
1 'polypeptide(L)'
;LESYRESGIVSLFDRAIIWFQDKREQDEELARRYGFEAYGSENRGLAMAMHNLTTALNTDYVVLTENDCAVVEDKEEVGHQLEAALGLLEAGRIDLMRLR
;
A
#
# COMPACT_ATOMS: atom_id res chain seq x y z
N LEU A 1 7.00 -7.24 -2.34
CA LEU A 1 7.76 -6.66 -1.19
C LEU A 1 9.20 -6.29 -1.58
N GLU A 2 9.96 -7.19 -2.20
CA GLU A 2 11.35 -6.90 -2.58
C GLU A 2 11.49 -5.67 -3.48
N SER A 3 10.71 -5.60 -4.57
CA SER A 3 10.70 -4.44 -5.47
C SER A 3 10.33 -3.12 -4.79
N TYR A 4 9.54 -3.14 -3.72
CA TYR A 4 9.19 -1.93 -2.95
C TYR A 4 10.36 -1.43 -2.12
N ARG A 5 11.16 -2.36 -1.57
CA ARG A 5 12.38 -2.05 -0.82
C ARG A 5 13.49 -1.56 -1.75
N GLU A 6 13.68 -2.24 -2.87
CA GLU A 6 14.72 -1.90 -3.85
C GLU A 6 14.46 -0.55 -4.51
N SER A 7 13.20 -0.26 -4.89
CA SER A 7 12.81 1.04 -5.45
C SER A 7 12.75 2.15 -4.39
N GLY A 8 12.60 1.81 -3.11
CA GLY A 8 12.49 2.79 -2.03
C GLY A 8 11.17 3.56 -2.01
N ILE A 9 10.15 3.14 -2.76
CA ILE A 9 8.89 3.88 -2.89
C ILE A 9 8.11 3.99 -1.57
N VAL A 10 8.34 3.08 -0.61
CA VAL A 10 7.68 3.13 0.71
C VAL A 10 7.94 4.45 1.42
N SER A 11 9.09 5.08 1.16
CA SER A 11 9.45 6.40 1.73
C SER A 11 8.67 7.58 1.16
N LEU A 12 7.82 7.37 0.14
CA LEU A 12 6.91 8.39 -0.39
C LEU A 12 5.62 8.50 0.45
N PHE A 13 5.39 7.59 1.39
CA PHE A 13 4.16 7.51 2.16
C PHE A 13 4.41 7.83 3.63
N ASP A 14 3.47 8.55 4.25
CA ASP A 14 3.50 8.83 5.69
C ASP A 14 3.36 7.53 6.52
N ARG A 15 2.58 6.58 6.01
CA ARG A 15 2.32 5.29 6.62
C ARG A 15 2.24 4.19 5.58
N ALA A 16 2.81 3.04 5.90
CA ALA A 16 2.76 1.84 5.07
C ALA A 16 2.45 0.63 5.94
N ILE A 17 1.38 -0.09 5.61
CA ILE A 17 0.92 -1.24 6.38
C ILE A 17 0.72 -2.46 5.49
N ILE A 18 0.91 -3.65 6.05
CA ILE A 18 0.51 -4.92 5.45
C ILE A 18 -0.58 -5.54 6.30
N TRP A 19 -1.66 -5.97 5.64
CA TRP A 19 -2.70 -6.77 6.28
C TRP A 19 -2.50 -8.26 5.96
N PHE A 20 -2.11 -9.03 6.97
CA PHE A 20 -1.98 -10.48 6.86
C PHE A 20 -3.31 -11.16 7.18
N GLN A 21 -3.78 -11.99 6.26
CA GLN A 21 -4.85 -12.96 6.54
C GLN A 21 -4.24 -14.10 7.36
N ASP A 22 -4.82 -14.40 8.53
CA ASP A 22 -4.29 -15.36 9.50
C ASP A 22 -2.89 -15.01 10.02
N LYS A 23 -2.72 -13.74 10.45
CA LYS A 23 -1.45 -13.20 10.97
C LYS A 23 -0.82 -14.08 12.05
N ARG A 24 0.48 -14.30 11.89
CA ARG A 24 1.37 -15.04 12.80
C ARG A 24 2.49 -14.13 13.32
N GLU A 25 3.21 -14.58 14.33
CA GLU A 25 4.34 -13.84 14.91
C GLU A 25 5.43 -13.52 13.87
N GLN A 26 5.71 -14.47 12.97
CA GLN A 26 6.72 -14.30 11.89
C GLN A 26 6.37 -13.17 10.90
N ASP A 27 5.09 -12.81 10.78
CA ASP A 27 4.64 -11.81 9.81
C ASP A 27 5.00 -10.38 10.26
N GLU A 28 5.07 -10.15 11.58
CA GLU A 28 5.52 -8.88 12.13
C GLU A 28 7.00 -8.61 11.79
N GLU A 29 7.83 -9.63 11.93
CA GLU A 29 9.26 -9.54 11.60
C GLU A 29 9.46 -9.34 10.10
N LEU A 30 8.66 -10.03 9.27
CA LEU A 30 8.66 -9.82 7.83
C LEU A 30 8.30 -8.38 7.46
N ALA A 31 7.18 -7.86 7.94
CA ALA A 31 6.75 -6.50 7.62
C ALA A 31 7.79 -5.45 8.03
N ARG A 32 8.33 -5.58 9.25
CA ARG A 32 9.35 -4.68 9.78
C ARG A 32 10.61 -4.65 8.91
N ARG A 33 11.06 -5.81 8.41
CA ARG A 33 12.21 -5.90 7.49
C ARG A 33 12.02 -5.11 6.20
N TYR A 34 10.77 -4.94 5.76
CA TYR A 34 10.41 -4.21 4.54
C TYR A 34 9.91 -2.78 4.82
N GLY A 35 9.92 -2.32 6.07
CA GLY A 35 9.48 -0.97 6.44
C GLY A 35 7.95 -0.80 6.54
N PHE A 36 7.22 -1.88 6.80
CA PHE A 36 5.76 -1.85 6.97
C PHE A 36 5.36 -2.16 8.42
N GLU A 37 4.25 -1.58 8.86
CA GLU A 37 3.53 -2.04 10.05
C GLU A 37 2.74 -3.32 9.71
N ALA A 38 2.69 -4.30 10.63
CA ALA A 38 1.94 -5.55 10.43
C ALA A 38 0.61 -5.54 11.19
N TYR A 39 -0.48 -5.66 10.45
CA TYR A 39 -1.83 -5.89 10.99
C TYR A 39 -2.39 -7.19 10.42
N GLY A 40 -3.48 -7.68 11.00
CA GLY A 40 -4.14 -8.86 10.47
C GLY A 40 -5.28 -9.35 11.34
N SER A 41 -6.02 -10.30 10.79
CA SER A 41 -7.16 -10.95 11.42
C SER A 41 -7.28 -12.37 10.90
N GLU A 42 -8.25 -13.13 11.42
CA GLU A 42 -8.72 -14.34 10.76
C GLU A 42 -9.07 -14.06 9.30
N ASN A 43 -8.83 -15.05 8.44
CA ASN A 43 -9.15 -14.95 7.03
C ASN A 43 -10.66 -14.89 6.79
N ARG A 44 -11.13 -13.71 6.38
CA ARG A 44 -12.52 -13.43 6.01
C ARG A 44 -12.68 -13.04 4.54
N GLY A 45 -11.70 -13.40 3.72
CA GLY A 45 -11.63 -13.05 2.30
C GLY A 45 -11.04 -11.66 2.04
N LEU A 46 -10.69 -11.43 0.78
CA LEU A 46 -9.91 -10.28 0.33
C LEU A 46 -10.63 -8.95 0.58
N ALA A 47 -11.94 -8.87 0.29
CA ALA A 47 -12.73 -7.66 0.52
C ALA A 47 -12.69 -7.19 1.99
N MET A 48 -12.75 -8.13 2.94
CA MET A 48 -12.64 -7.80 4.36
C MET A 48 -11.24 -7.32 4.72
N ALA A 49 -10.18 -7.91 4.16
CA ALA A 49 -8.82 -7.41 4.36
C ALA A 49 -8.63 -6.00 3.81
N MET A 50 -9.12 -5.71 2.59
CA MET A 50 -9.05 -4.36 2.02
C MET A 50 -9.79 -3.34 2.88
N HIS A 51 -11.00 -3.68 3.35
CA HIS A 51 -11.77 -2.81 4.24
C HIS A 51 -11.03 -2.55 5.56
N ASN A 52 -10.50 -3.58 6.19
CA ASN A 52 -9.78 -3.43 7.45
C ASN A 52 -8.48 -2.64 7.28
N LEU A 53 -7.74 -2.87 6.18
CA LEU A 53 -6.52 -2.16 5.84
C LEU A 53 -6.79 -0.66 5.67
N THR A 54 -7.77 -0.31 4.84
CA THR A 54 -8.13 1.10 4.59
C THR A 54 -8.67 1.79 5.84
N THR A 55 -9.44 1.09 6.67
CA THR A 55 -9.92 1.58 7.97
C THR A 55 -8.76 1.81 8.95
N ALA A 56 -7.76 0.93 8.99
CA ALA A 56 -6.60 1.04 9.88
C ALA A 56 -5.63 2.18 9.49
N LEU A 57 -5.53 2.48 8.19
CA LEU A 57 -4.76 3.63 7.72
C LEU A 57 -5.41 4.95 8.15
N ASN A 58 -6.74 5.05 8.06
CA ASN A 58 -7.53 6.23 8.41
C ASN A 58 -6.93 7.53 7.83
N THR A 59 -6.79 7.55 6.50
CA THR A 59 -6.20 8.63 5.71
C THR A 59 -7.09 8.97 4.52
N ASP A 60 -6.88 10.15 3.92
CA ASP A 60 -7.69 10.66 2.81
C ASP A 60 -7.42 9.89 1.49
N TYR A 61 -6.17 9.49 1.27
CA TYR A 61 -5.74 8.83 0.05
C TYR A 61 -4.92 7.58 0.36
N VAL A 62 -5.23 6.49 -0.34
CA VAL A 62 -4.55 5.21 -0.19
C VAL A 62 -4.07 4.71 -1.54
N VAL A 63 -2.83 4.20 -1.57
CA VAL A 63 -2.37 3.33 -2.65
C VAL A 63 -2.53 1.90 -2.17
N LEU A 64 -3.45 1.18 -2.80
CA LEU A 64 -3.77 -0.21 -2.44
C LEU A 64 -3.12 -1.16 -3.44
N THR A 65 -2.32 -2.11 -2.93
CA THR A 65 -1.63 -3.10 -3.77
C THR A 65 -1.72 -4.49 -3.16
N GLU A 66 -1.74 -5.50 -4.03
CA GLU A 66 -1.57 -6.90 -3.64
C GLU A 66 -0.09 -7.27 -3.66
N ASN A 67 0.28 -8.36 -2.98
CA ASN A 67 1.67 -8.76 -2.80
C ASN A 67 2.39 -9.12 -4.11
N ASP A 68 1.64 -9.42 -5.17
CA ASP A 68 2.11 -9.74 -6.52
C ASP A 68 2.23 -8.51 -7.45
N CYS A 69 1.83 -7.32 -6.98
CA CYS A 69 1.97 -6.07 -7.71
C CYS A 69 3.39 -5.50 -7.55
N ALA A 70 4.33 -5.98 -8.37
CA ALA A 70 5.71 -5.50 -8.33
C ALA A 70 5.85 -4.07 -8.87
N VAL A 71 6.69 -3.28 -8.21
CA VAL A 71 7.14 -1.98 -8.74
C VAL A 71 8.14 -2.23 -9.87
N VAL A 72 7.90 -1.62 -11.03
CA VAL A 72 8.75 -1.75 -12.23
C VAL A 72 9.50 -0.47 -12.59
N GLU A 73 8.97 0.68 -12.16
CA GLU A 73 9.57 1.99 -12.38
C GLU A 73 10.42 2.43 -11.18
N ASP A 74 11.25 3.45 -11.39
CA ASP A 74 12.01 4.06 -10.30
C ASP A 74 11.14 4.97 -9.41
N LYS A 75 11.74 5.40 -8.28
CA LYS A 75 11.05 6.23 -7.29
C LYS A 75 10.58 7.58 -7.85
N GLU A 76 11.32 8.16 -8.79
CA GLU A 76 11.02 9.48 -9.36
C GLU A 76 9.76 9.38 -10.23
N GLU A 77 9.72 8.39 -11.13
CA GLU A 77 8.55 8.17 -11.98
C GLU A 77 7.32 7.77 -11.16
N VAL A 78 7.47 6.91 -10.16
CA VAL A 78 6.37 6.58 -9.24
C VAL A 78 5.85 7.83 -8.54
N GLY A 79 6.75 8.69 -8.03
CA GLY A 79 6.37 9.96 -7.41
C GLY A 79 5.58 10.86 -8.36
N HIS A 80 6.07 11.04 -9.59
CA HIS A 80 5.39 11.83 -10.63
C HIS A 80 3.98 11.31 -10.95
N GLN A 81 3.81 9.99 -11.09
CA GLN A 81 2.50 9.38 -11.33
C GLN A 81 1.55 9.56 -10.13
N LEU A 82 2.06 9.45 -8.90
CA LEU A 82 1.28 9.66 -7.68
C LEU A 82 0.81 11.11 -7.55
N GLU A 83 1.67 12.09 -7.82
CA GLU A 83 1.32 13.51 -7.81
C GLU A 83 0.25 13.83 -8.87
N ALA A 84 0.40 13.30 -10.08
CA ALA A 84 -0.60 13.47 -11.14
C ALA A 84 -1.96 12.85 -10.77
N ALA A 85 -1.95 11.66 -10.16
CA ALA A 85 -3.16 11.00 -9.69
C ALA A 85 -3.84 11.80 -8.56
N LEU A 86 -3.06 12.29 -7.59
CA LEU A 86 -3.55 13.08 -6.48
C LEU A 86 -4.21 14.37 -6.97
N GLY A 87 -3.58 15.10 -7.90
CA GLY A 87 -4.16 16.31 -8.46
C GLY A 87 -5.51 16.09 -9.17
N LEU A 88 -5.72 14.92 -9.78
CA LEU A 88 -7.01 14.57 -10.38
C LEU A 88 -8.08 14.22 -9.33
N LEU A 89 -7.68 13.52 -8.27
CA LEU A 89 -8.55 13.17 -7.13
C LEU A 89 -8.98 14.42 -6.37
N GLU A 90 -8.05 15.31 -6.01
CA GLU A 90 -8.31 16.57 -5.31
C GLU A 90 -9.21 17.52 -6.12
N ALA A 91 -9.06 17.53 -7.45
CA ALA A 91 -9.92 18.30 -8.34
C ALA A 91 -11.32 17.69 -8.53
N GLY A 92 -11.62 16.53 -7.91
CA GLY A 92 -12.89 15.83 -8.04
C GLY A 92 -13.18 15.33 -9.45
N ARG A 93 -12.13 15.08 -10.26
CA ARG A 93 -12.28 14.64 -11.66
C ARG A 93 -12.39 13.12 -11.79
N ILE A 94 -11.88 12.41 -10.79
CA ILE A 94 -11.91 10.95 -10.66
C ILE A 94 -12.11 10.59 -9.19
N ASP A 95 -12.70 9.42 -8.93
CA ASP A 95 -12.79 8.84 -7.59
C ASP A 95 -11.66 7.83 -7.32
N LEU A 96 -11.05 7.31 -8.39
CA LEU A 96 -10.01 6.28 -8.33
C LEU A 96 -9.08 6.37 -9.54
N MET A 97 -7.78 6.24 -9.29
CA MET A 97 -6.77 6.03 -10.33
C MET A 97 -6.26 4.59 -10.30
N ARG A 98 -6.15 3.96 -11.46
CA ARG A 98 -5.49 2.66 -11.61
C ARG A 98 -4.12 2.86 -12.26
N LEU A 99 -3.08 2.79 -11.44
CA LEU A 99 -1.68 2.82 -11.90
C LEU A 99 -1.35 1.50 -12.62
N ARG A 100 -0.47 1.57 -13.63
CA ARG A 100 0.00 0.42 -14.40
C ARG A 100 1.52 0.43 -14.45
#